data_AF-A0A942RNU9-F1
#
_entry.id   AF-A0A942RNU9-F1
#
_cell.length_a   1.000
_cell.length_b   1.000
_cell.length_c   1.000
_cell.angle_alpha   90.00
_cell.angle_beta   90.00
_cell.angle_gamma   90.00
#
_symmetry.space_group_name_H-M   'P 1'
#
loop_
_entity.id
_entity.type
_entity.pdbx_description
1 polymer ?
#
loop_
_entity_poly.entity_id
_entity_poly.type
_entity_poly.pdbx_seq_one_letter_code
_entity_poly.pdbx_strand_id
1 'polypeptide(L)' 'MKNVKGESSHWINQNKFLNVKFAWQIGYGAFSASESQLEKVEKYIRNQKEHHAKLTYQQEVELFLKKYNLAFENR' A
#
# COMPACT_ATOMS: atom_id res chain seq x y z
N MET A 1 -2.76 -0.60 11.45
CA MET A 1 -3.55 -0.04 10.33
C MET A 1 -5.00 0.32 10.65
N LYS A 2 -5.71 -0.42 11.53
CA LYS A 2 -7.10 -0.09 11.90
C LYS A 2 -7.29 1.38 12.30
N ASN A 3 -6.47 1.89 13.20
CA ASN A 3 -6.57 3.28 13.68
C ASN A 3 -6.22 4.27 12.56
N VAL A 4 -5.05 4.14 11.93
CA VAL A 4 -4.62 5.02 10.82
C VAL A 4 -5.68 5.10 9.73
N LYS A 5 -6.22 3.97 9.25
CA LYS A 5 -7.27 3.94 8.21
C LYS A 5 -8.61 4.45 8.73
N GLY A 6 -8.99 4.10 9.95
CA GLY A 6 -10.26 4.48 10.56
C GLY A 6 -10.34 5.98 10.85
N GLU A 7 -9.34 6.52 11.56
CA GLU A 7 -9.25 7.93 11.95
C GLU A 7 -9.13 8.84 10.72
N SER A 8 -8.26 8.49 9.75
CA SER A 8 -8.17 9.26 8.51
C SER A 8 -9.48 9.24 7.71
N SER A 9 -10.17 8.08 7.64
CA SER A 9 -11.48 8.02 6.99
C SER A 9 -12.51 8.87 7.72
N HIS A 10 -12.53 8.83 9.05
CA HIS A 10 -13.43 9.65 9.85
C HIS A 10 -13.18 11.14 9.61
N TRP A 11 -11.91 11.56 9.70
CA TRP A 11 -11.50 12.95 9.49
C TRP A 11 -11.86 13.46 8.08
N ILE A 12 -11.54 12.70 7.03
CA ILE A 12 -11.87 13.08 5.64
C ILE A 12 -13.38 13.25 5.45
N ASN A 13 -14.17 12.31 5.97
CA ASN A 13 -15.63 12.36 5.85
C ASN A 13 -16.25 13.49 6.68
N GLN A 14 -15.74 13.70 7.90
CA GLN A 14 -16.22 14.76 8.79
C GLN A 14 -15.98 16.16 8.20
N ASN A 15 -14.83 16.35 7.55
CA ASN A 15 -14.47 17.62 6.90
C ASN A 15 -15.07 17.76 5.49
N LYS A 16 -15.79 16.75 4.98
CA LYS A 16 -16.42 16.75 3.65
C LYS A 16 -15.44 17.11 2.52
N PHE A 17 -14.20 16.63 2.59
CA PHE A 17 -13.20 16.89 1.54
C PHE A 17 -13.57 16.26 0.18
N LEU A 18 -14.46 15.26 0.19
CA LEU A 18 -14.98 14.61 -1.00
C LEU A 18 -16.51 14.65 -0.98
N ASN A 19 -17.13 14.73 -2.15
CA ASN A 19 -18.59 14.65 -2.31
C ASN A 19 -19.14 13.21 -2.14
N VAL A 20 -18.27 12.27 -1.82
CA VAL A 20 -18.60 10.85 -1.62
C VAL A 20 -18.07 10.39 -0.27
N LYS A 21 -18.69 9.34 0.27
CA LYS A 21 -18.19 8.72 1.51
C LYS A 21 -16.85 8.04 1.22
N PHE A 22 -15.79 8.57 1.81
CA PHE A 22 -14.46 8.00 1.72
C PHE A 22 -14.34 6.74 2.58
N ALA A 23 -13.74 5.70 2.02
CA ALA A 23 -13.27 4.54 2.74
C ALA A 23 -12.03 3.99 2.06
N TRP A 24 -11.08 3.51 2.85
CA TRP A 24 -9.95 2.76 2.31
C TRP A 24 -10.36 1.38 1.82
N GLN A 25 -9.58 0.82 0.88
CA GLN A 25 -9.69 -0.58 0.46
C GLN A 25 -9.69 -1.55 1.65
N ILE A 26 -10.33 -2.70 1.51
CA ILE A 26 -10.28 -3.76 2.51
C ILE A 26 -8.86 -4.36 2.53
N GLY A 27 -8.34 -4.66 3.73
CA GLY A 27 -7.00 -5.22 3.89
C GLY A 27 -5.85 -4.21 3.69
N TYR A 28 -4.62 -4.69 3.85
CA TYR A 28 -3.37 -3.96 3.60
C TYR A 28 -2.21 -4.95 3.51
N GLY A 29 -1.17 -4.59 2.74
CA GLY A 29 0.11 -5.28 2.77
C GLY A 29 1.04 -4.67 3.84
N ALA A 30 1.76 -5.51 4.56
CA ALA A 30 2.80 -5.09 5.50
C ALA A 30 4.00 -6.03 5.38
N PHE A 31 5.18 -5.46 5.14
CA PHE A 31 6.42 -6.19 4.96
C PHE A 31 7.50 -5.57 5.85
N SER A 32 8.24 -6.40 6.56
CA SER A 32 9.39 -5.97 7.34
C SER A 32 10.58 -5.64 6.43
N ALA A 33 11.31 -4.58 6.77
CA ALA A 33 12.57 -4.22 6.14
C ALA A 33 13.64 -4.06 7.22
N SER A 34 14.87 -4.50 6.93
CA SER A 34 16.03 -4.25 7.78
C SER A 34 16.64 -2.89 7.46
N GLU A 35 17.42 -2.34 8.39
CA GLU A 35 18.17 -1.09 8.19
C GLU A 35 19.08 -1.15 6.94
N SER A 36 19.70 -2.30 6.68
CA SER A 36 20.49 -2.54 5.47
C SER A 36 19.71 -2.42 4.15
N GLN A 37 18.37 -2.44 4.20
CA GLN A 37 17.52 -2.23 3.04
C GLN A 37 16.99 -0.80 2.92
N LEU A 38 17.32 0.10 3.84
CA LEU A 38 16.75 1.44 3.92
C LEU A 38 16.90 2.22 2.60
N GLU A 39 18.14 2.31 2.07
CA GLU A 39 18.41 3.05 0.83
C GLU A 39 17.62 2.45 -0.36
N LYS A 40 17.54 1.12 -0.42
CA LYS A 40 16.79 0.41 -1.47
C LYS A 40 15.29 0.67 -1.37
N VAL A 41 14.73 0.66 -0.16
CA VAL A 41 13.31 0.93 0.10
C VAL A 41 12.99 2.40 -0.18
N GLU A 42 13.83 3.33 0.25
CA GLU A 42 13.67 4.76 -0.03
C GLU A 42 13.65 5.01 -1.55
N LYS A 43 14.65 4.48 -2.26
CA LYS A 43 14.73 4.61 -3.72
C LYS A 43 13.50 4.00 -4.41
N TYR A 44 13.00 2.87 -3.91
CA TYR A 44 11.78 2.26 -4.42
C TYR A 44 10.55 3.17 -4.23
N ILE A 45 10.33 3.72 -3.03
CA ILE A 45 9.21 4.63 -2.75
C ILE A 45 9.30 5.91 -3.58
N ARG A 46 10.51 6.47 -3.72
CA ARG A 46 10.73 7.72 -4.47
C ARG A 46 10.40 7.60 -5.95
N ASN A 47 10.63 6.42 -6.55
CA ASN A 47 10.42 6.14 -7.97
C ASN A 47 9.12 5.37 -8.26
N GLN A 48 8.16 5.36 -7.31
CA GLN A 48 6.95 4.56 -7.40
C GLN A 48 6.08 4.95 -8.61
N LYS A 49 6.03 6.23 -8.98
CA LYS A 49 5.25 6.71 -10.12
C LYS A 49 5.76 6.15 -11.44
N GLU A 50 7.07 6.18 -11.65
CA GLU A 50 7.73 5.62 -12.83
C GLU A 50 7.62 4.09 -12.86
N HIS A 51 7.65 3.46 -11.69
CA HIS A 51 7.46 2.01 -11.55
C HIS A 51 6.04 1.60 -11.96
N HIS A 52 5.01 2.27 -11.42
CA HIS A 52 3.60 1.98 -11.71
C HIS A 52 3.15 2.40 -13.11
N ALA A 53 3.94 3.21 -13.83
CA ALA A 53 3.74 3.43 -15.26
C ALA A 53 4.11 2.20 -16.11
N LYS A 54 4.90 1.26 -15.57
CA LYS A 54 5.40 0.06 -16.28
C LYS A 54 4.85 -1.26 -15.72
N LEU A 55 4.45 -1.28 -14.46
CA LEU A 55 3.98 -2.46 -13.76
C LEU A 55 2.65 -2.17 -13.08
N THR A 56 1.66 -3.05 -13.24
CA THR A 56 0.37 -2.88 -12.56
C THR A 56 0.51 -3.24 -11.07
N TYR A 57 -0.37 -2.68 -10.25
CA TYR A 57 -0.44 -3.01 -8.82
C TYR A 57 -0.58 -4.52 -8.58
N GLN A 58 -1.40 -5.22 -9.36
CA GLN A 58 -1.59 -6.67 -9.20
C GLN A 58 -0.28 -7.44 -9.44
N GLN A 59 0.42 -7.11 -10.52
CA GLN A 59 1.72 -7.72 -10.83
C GLN A 59 2.74 -7.42 -9.74
N GLU A 60 2.76 -6.20 -9.20
CA GLU A 60 3.64 -5.83 -8.10
C GLU A 60 3.36 -6.66 -6.84
N VAL A 61 2.09 -6.83 -6.48
CA VAL A 61 1.68 -7.68 -5.34
C VAL A 61 2.14 -9.12 -5.55
N GLU A 62 1.94 -9.69 -6.73
CA GLU A 62 2.42 -11.05 -7.05
C GLU A 62 3.95 -11.18 -6.89
N LEU A 63 4.72 -10.17 -7.32
CA LEU A 63 6.16 -10.13 -7.13
C LEU A 63 6.55 -10.06 -5.64
N PHE A 64 5.84 -9.25 -4.85
CA PHE A 64 6.07 -9.18 -3.40
C PHE A 64 5.77 -10.52 -2.72
N LEU A 65 4.63 -11.13 -3.03
CA LEU A 65 4.25 -12.43 -2.48
C LEU A 65 5.29 -13.51 -2.80
N LYS A 66 5.72 -13.57 -4.07
CA LYS A 66 6.78 -14.49 -4.49
C LYS A 66 8.10 -14.21 -3.77
N LYS A 67 8.50 -12.95 -3.65
CA LYS A 67 9.76 -12.53 -2.99
C LYS A 67 9.79 -12.93 -1.52
N TYR A 68 8.66 -12.81 -0.82
CA TYR A 68 8.55 -13.14 0.60
C TYR A 68 8.05 -14.58 0.84
N ASN A 69 7.93 -15.38 -0.22
CA ASN A 69 7.43 -16.75 -0.18
C ASN A 69 6.09 -16.89 0.56
N LEU A 70 5.18 -15.95 0.30
CA LEU A 70 3.83 -15.94 0.85
C LEU A 70 2.84 -16.51 -0.16
N ALA A 71 2.02 -17.46 0.28
CA ALA A 71 0.85 -17.89 -0.48
C ALA A 71 -0.27 -16.86 -0.28
N PHE A 72 -0.88 -16.39 -1.37
CA PHE A 72 -2.05 -15.51 -1.32
C PHE A 72 -3.21 -16.22 -1.99
N GLU A 73 -4.26 -16.49 -1.22
CA GLU A 73 -5.55 -16.87 -1.79
C GLU A 73 -6.26 -15.59 -2.23
N ASN A 74 -6.54 -15.49 -3.53
CA ASN A 74 -7.44 -14.45 -4.03
C ASN A 74 -8.78 -14.57 -3.30
N ARG A 75 -9.16 -13.52 -2.57
CA ARG A 75 -10.51 -13.36 -1.99
C ARG A 75 -11.27 -12.30 -2.76
#